data_AF-A0A380A496-F1
#
_entry.id   AF-A0A380A496-F1
#
_cell.length_a   1.000
_cell.length_b   1.000
_cell.length_c   1.000
_cell.angle_alpha   90.00
_cell.angle_beta   90.00
_cell.angle_gamma   90.00
#
_symmetry.space_group_name_H-M   'P 1'
#
loop_
_entity.id
_entity.type
_entity.pdbx_description
1 polymer ?
#
loop_
_entity_poly.entity_id
_entity_poly.type
_entity_poly.pdbx_seq_one_letter_code
_entity_poly.pdbx_strand_id
1 'polypeptide(L)'
;MSVVISGALTDGAGIPMSGYHIILKSRVNTPEVVMNTVADVMTGNDGEYCFHARTGKYGVYLKQDWRNEYNVGDIAVYEDSKPGTLNDFLIAPDEGDLKPDVVKRFEEMVAQAQQSAGAAAGNAQQTAQDVAAAAGYARAAEQAKNDIDAALTGTLKTANHLSEIAAAGEKAQQKSRDNLGLKSAATMEAQSDIYDRTKGRLAIPGAFGFGCAFLPEDVIRFDTKSDFLAWVRNVLPVEYSVAGPYGIIIPDTRFEGGLSIRWTDARPETTEPRYRAKSLTFYGINGPIYHTRYCYWPISRLTG
;
A
#
# COMPACT_ATOMS: atom_id res chain seq x y z
N MET A 1 33.33 55.43 -39.27
CA MET A 1 32.65 54.75 -40.40
C MET A 1 31.74 55.72 -41.12
N SER A 2 31.41 55.50 -42.40
CA SER A 2 30.51 56.37 -43.17
C SER A 2 29.36 55.63 -43.85
N VAL A 3 28.23 56.31 -43.94
CA VAL A 3 26.99 55.85 -44.58
C VAL A 3 26.74 56.69 -45.83
N VAL A 4 26.32 56.06 -46.92
CA VAL A 4 25.98 56.76 -48.16
C VAL A 4 24.62 57.40 -48.01
N ILE A 5 24.55 58.72 -48.18
CA ILE A 5 23.31 59.48 -48.26
C ILE A 5 23.17 59.98 -49.71
N SER A 6 22.18 59.46 -50.41
CA SER A 6 21.97 59.76 -51.83
C SER A 6 20.50 59.75 -52.22
N GLY A 7 20.13 60.55 -53.22
CA GLY A 7 18.76 60.70 -53.67
C GLY A 7 18.59 61.94 -54.56
N ALA A 8 17.33 62.33 -54.78
CA ALA A 8 16.98 63.59 -55.45
C ALA A 8 16.31 64.52 -54.45
N LEU A 9 16.75 65.78 -54.42
CA LEU A 9 16.21 66.82 -53.57
C LEU A 9 15.08 67.53 -54.33
N THR A 10 13.85 67.41 -53.84
CA THR A 10 12.66 68.01 -54.45
C THR A 10 11.93 68.93 -53.46
N ASP A 11 11.33 70.01 -53.94
CA ASP A 11 10.53 70.90 -53.11
C ASP A 11 9.14 70.31 -52.77
N GLY A 12 8.33 71.07 -52.02
CA GLY A 12 6.96 70.65 -51.64
C GLY A 12 5.98 70.50 -52.80
N ALA A 13 6.34 70.94 -54.01
CA ALA A 13 5.59 70.73 -55.24
C ALA A 13 6.15 69.56 -56.08
N GLY A 14 7.19 68.88 -55.59
CA GLY A 14 7.88 67.80 -56.30
C GLY A 14 8.83 68.29 -57.40
N ILE A 15 9.17 69.58 -57.42
CA ILE A 15 10.08 70.16 -58.41
C ILE A 15 11.53 69.92 -57.97
N PRO A 16 12.41 69.42 -58.85
CA PRO A 16 13.83 69.26 -58.53
C PRO A 16 14.50 70.57 -58.10
N MET A 17 15.14 70.53 -56.93
CA MET A 17 15.92 71.64 -56.40
C MET A 17 17.35 71.60 -56.96
N SER A 18 17.50 71.91 -58.25
CA SER A 18 18.79 71.95 -58.95
C SER A 18 19.70 73.09 -58.48
N GLY A 19 21.00 72.82 -58.32
CA GLY A 19 22.01 73.82 -57.94
C GLY A 19 21.94 74.28 -56.48
N TYR A 20 21.22 73.54 -55.62
CA TYR A 20 21.24 73.75 -54.18
C TYR A 20 22.43 73.05 -53.53
N HIS A 21 23.10 73.74 -52.61
CA HIS A 21 24.13 73.21 -51.74
C HIS A 21 23.51 72.58 -50.49
N ILE A 22 23.80 71.30 -50.26
CA ILE A 22 23.49 70.56 -49.03
C ILE A 22 24.69 70.66 -48.11
N ILE A 23 24.50 71.35 -46.99
CA ILE A 23 25.56 71.71 -46.05
C ILE A 23 25.31 70.98 -44.73
N LEU A 24 26.23 70.08 -44.36
CA LEU A 24 26.20 69.37 -43.07
C LEU A 24 27.16 70.00 -42.08
N LYS A 25 26.64 70.48 -40.95
CA LYS A 25 27.44 71.04 -39.86
C LYS A 25 27.39 70.11 -38.67
N SER A 26 28.53 69.54 -38.27
CA SER A 26 28.58 68.66 -37.10
C SER A 26 28.20 69.42 -35.82
N ARG A 27 27.24 68.88 -35.06
CA ARG A 27 26.72 69.43 -33.79
C ARG A 27 27.51 68.99 -32.57
N VAL A 28 28.24 67.87 -32.69
CA VAL A 28 28.97 67.24 -31.59
C VAL A 28 30.39 66.90 -32.04
N ASN A 29 31.34 66.89 -31.11
CA ASN A 29 32.67 66.34 -31.38
C ASN A 29 32.56 64.80 -31.34
N THR A 30 32.97 64.13 -32.41
CA THR A 30 33.19 62.67 -32.44
C THR A 30 34.68 62.38 -32.63
N PRO A 31 35.15 61.14 -32.37
CA PRO A 31 36.54 60.77 -32.65
C PRO A 31 36.98 60.98 -34.10
N GLU A 32 36.03 61.04 -35.04
CA GLU A 32 36.29 61.16 -36.49
C GLU A 32 35.90 62.54 -37.07
N VAL A 33 35.08 63.33 -36.38
CA VAL A 33 34.53 64.61 -36.88
C VAL A 33 34.56 65.67 -35.78
N VAL A 34 35.22 66.79 -36.05
CA VAL A 34 35.27 67.95 -35.14
C VAL A 34 34.02 68.82 -35.34
N MET A 35 33.47 69.35 -34.25
CA MET A 35 32.36 70.30 -34.26
C MET A 35 32.64 71.47 -35.22
N ASN A 36 31.62 71.90 -35.96
CA ASN A 36 31.69 72.91 -37.04
C ASN A 36 32.45 72.50 -38.32
N THR A 37 32.81 71.22 -38.50
CA THR A 37 33.20 70.74 -39.85
C THR A 37 32.01 70.82 -40.79
N VAL A 38 32.23 71.37 -41.99
CA VAL A 38 31.22 71.58 -43.03
C VAL A 38 31.48 70.61 -44.18
N ALA A 39 30.52 69.74 -44.50
CA ALA A 39 30.48 69.08 -45.80
C ALA A 39 29.50 69.85 -46.70
N ASP A 40 29.94 70.20 -47.90
CA ASP A 40 29.15 70.96 -48.88
C ASP A 40 29.03 70.16 -50.17
N VAL A 41 27.80 69.80 -50.53
CA VAL A 41 27.48 68.96 -51.68
C VAL A 41 26.43 69.65 -52.52
N MET A 42 26.79 70.01 -53.75
CA MET A 42 25.86 70.63 -54.70
C MET A 42 25.00 69.57 -55.39
N THR A 43 23.71 69.84 -55.51
CA THR A 43 22.74 69.04 -56.26
C THR A 43 22.88 69.27 -57.77
N GLY A 44 22.71 68.21 -58.54
CA GLY A 44 22.74 68.26 -60.00
C GLY A 44 21.42 68.73 -60.63
N ASN A 45 21.27 68.55 -61.94
CA ASN A 45 20.21 69.17 -62.74
C ASN A 45 18.80 68.65 -62.41
N ASP A 46 18.71 67.40 -61.95
CA ASP A 46 17.48 66.75 -61.51
C ASP A 46 17.40 66.69 -59.97
N GLY A 47 18.17 67.56 -59.29
CA GLY A 47 18.23 67.65 -57.83
C GLY A 47 19.03 66.51 -57.19
N GLU A 48 19.74 65.71 -57.97
CA GLU A 48 20.47 64.53 -57.51
C GLU A 48 21.67 64.90 -56.62
N TYR A 49 21.87 64.13 -55.55
CA TYR A 49 23.03 64.24 -54.65
C TYR A 49 23.50 62.86 -54.20
N CYS A 50 24.79 62.78 -53.85
CA CYS A 50 25.40 61.60 -53.26
C CYS A 50 26.63 61.98 -52.45
N PHE A 51 26.69 61.57 -51.19
CA PHE A 51 27.86 61.79 -50.35
C PHE A 51 27.95 60.75 -49.22
N HIS A 52 29.13 60.63 -48.63
CA HIS A 52 29.37 59.76 -47.47
C HIS A 52 29.33 60.58 -46.18
N ALA A 53 28.31 60.37 -45.34
CA ALA A 53 28.22 60.97 -44.02
C ALA A 53 28.91 60.07 -42.99
N ARG A 54 29.79 60.63 -42.13
CA ARG A 54 30.38 59.86 -41.02
C ARG A 54 29.41 59.74 -39.85
N THR A 55 29.63 58.79 -38.96
CA THR A 55 28.82 58.66 -37.73
C THR A 55 28.88 59.92 -36.88
N GLY A 56 27.72 60.46 -36.50
CA GLY A 56 27.58 61.72 -35.78
C GLY A 56 26.21 62.38 -35.92
N LYS A 57 26.01 63.49 -35.20
CA LYS A 57 24.81 64.33 -35.29
C LYS A 57 25.13 65.61 -36.07
N TYR A 58 24.33 65.92 -37.09
CA TYR A 58 24.57 67.04 -37.99
C TYR A 58 23.34 67.93 -38.09
N GLY A 59 23.55 69.24 -38.11
CA GLY A 59 22.56 70.18 -38.62
C GLY A 59 22.66 70.27 -40.12
N VAL A 60 21.53 70.09 -40.82
CA VAL A 60 21.43 70.14 -42.27
C VAL A 60 20.96 71.53 -42.69
N TYR A 61 21.68 72.14 -43.62
CA TYR A 61 21.38 73.45 -44.18
C TYR A 61 21.33 73.37 -45.70
N LEU A 62 20.41 74.11 -46.30
CA LEU A 62 20.33 74.26 -47.76
C LEU A 62 20.66 75.70 -48.15
N LYS A 63 21.31 75.87 -49.31
CA LYS A 63 21.67 77.18 -49.85
C LYS A 63 21.58 77.17 -51.37
N GLN A 64 21.01 78.22 -51.97
CA GLN A 64 20.99 78.42 -53.42
C GLN A 64 21.95 79.55 -53.79
N ASP A 65 23.08 79.24 -54.41
CA ASP A 65 24.14 80.17 -54.89
C ASP A 65 24.41 81.39 -53.98
N TRP A 66 23.73 82.51 -54.27
CA TRP A 66 23.90 83.84 -53.64
C TRP A 66 22.94 84.12 -52.48
N ARG A 67 22.07 83.17 -52.14
CA ARG A 67 21.08 83.28 -51.06
C ARG A 67 21.68 82.85 -49.71
N ASN A 68 20.99 83.24 -48.64
CA ASN A 68 21.34 82.85 -47.28
C ASN A 68 21.10 81.35 -47.07
N GLU A 69 21.95 80.74 -46.24
CA GLU A 69 21.76 79.37 -45.73
C GLU A 69 20.50 79.30 -44.86
N TYR A 70 19.68 78.27 -45.03
CA TYR A 70 18.55 77.99 -44.15
C TYR A 70 18.61 76.57 -43.60
N ASN A 71 18.26 76.41 -42.33
CA ASN A 71 18.25 75.11 -41.66
C ASN A 71 17.03 74.30 -42.11
N VAL A 72 17.24 73.02 -42.45
CA VAL A 72 16.17 72.10 -42.88
C VAL A 72 15.93 70.94 -41.92
N GLY A 73 16.64 70.92 -40.80
CA GLY A 73 16.54 69.91 -39.76
C GLY A 73 17.90 69.45 -39.26
N ASP A 74 17.87 68.49 -38.34
CA ASP A 74 19.04 67.78 -37.86
C ASP A 74 18.92 66.30 -38.24
N ILE A 75 20.05 65.62 -38.47
CA ILE A 75 20.11 64.19 -38.75
C ILE A 75 21.09 63.50 -37.80
N ALA A 76 20.81 62.24 -37.48
CA ALA A 76 21.72 61.36 -36.74
C ALA A 76 22.15 60.20 -37.64
N VAL A 77 23.47 59.97 -37.71
CA VAL A 77 24.07 58.84 -38.44
C VAL A 77 24.74 57.92 -37.42
N TYR A 78 24.20 56.72 -37.26
CA TYR A 78 24.71 55.67 -36.38
C TYR A 78 25.58 54.65 -37.14
N GLU A 79 26.31 53.81 -36.42
CA GLU A 79 27.20 52.80 -36.99
C GLU A 79 26.45 51.76 -37.84
N ASP A 80 25.24 51.42 -37.43
CA ASP A 80 24.33 50.47 -38.09
C ASP A 80 23.30 51.15 -39.00
N SER A 81 23.42 52.47 -39.22
CA SER A 81 22.53 53.20 -40.13
C SER A 81 22.66 52.70 -41.57
N LYS A 82 21.52 52.42 -42.20
CA LYS A 82 21.46 51.95 -43.59
C LYS A 82 21.56 53.14 -44.56
N PRO A 83 22.19 52.97 -45.75
CA PRO A 83 22.14 53.97 -46.80
C PRO A 83 20.70 54.36 -47.17
N GLY A 84 20.48 55.64 -47.48
CA GLY A 84 19.15 56.18 -47.75
C GLY A 84 19.20 57.62 -48.24
N THR A 85 18.02 58.22 -48.46
CA THR A 85 17.91 59.63 -48.88
C THR A 85 18.10 60.56 -47.69
N LEU A 86 18.53 61.80 -47.93
CA LEU A 86 18.61 62.83 -46.91
C LEU A 86 17.29 63.00 -46.15
N ASN A 87 16.17 62.88 -46.85
CA ASN A 87 14.86 62.95 -46.23
C ASN A 87 14.60 61.77 -45.29
N ASP A 88 15.04 60.55 -45.64
CA ASP A 88 14.93 59.38 -44.76
C ASP A 88 15.65 59.60 -43.42
N PHE A 89 16.80 60.29 -43.45
CA PHE A 89 17.52 60.67 -42.23
C PHE A 89 16.90 61.86 -41.49
N LEU A 90 16.27 62.81 -42.20
CA LEU A 90 15.58 63.98 -41.59
C LEU A 90 14.26 63.60 -40.90
N ILE A 91 13.60 62.54 -41.36
CA ILE A 91 12.36 62.02 -40.73
C ILE A 91 12.64 60.87 -39.74
N ALA A 92 13.89 60.39 -39.69
CA ALA A 92 14.27 59.31 -38.79
C ALA A 92 14.20 59.80 -37.33
N PRO A 93 13.49 59.09 -36.44
CA PRO A 93 13.48 59.44 -35.02
C PRO A 93 14.88 59.24 -34.40
N ASP A 94 15.35 60.24 -33.66
CA ASP A 94 16.56 60.20 -32.83
C ASP A 94 16.26 59.55 -31.46
N GLU A 95 17.29 59.12 -30.73
CA GLU A 95 17.21 58.69 -29.33
C GLU A 95 16.50 59.70 -28.44
N GLY A 96 16.60 61.00 -28.75
CA GLY A 96 15.90 62.09 -28.07
C GLY A 96 14.41 62.21 -28.40
N ASP A 97 13.95 61.63 -29.51
CA ASP A 97 12.53 61.64 -29.92
C ASP A 97 11.72 60.53 -29.23
N LEU A 98 12.41 59.60 -28.57
CA LEU A 98 11.78 58.60 -27.73
C LEU A 98 11.14 59.28 -26.51
N LYS A 99 9.81 59.29 -26.49
CA LYS A 99 9.07 59.79 -25.33
C LYS A 99 9.51 59.04 -24.07
N PRO A 100 9.81 59.74 -22.96
CA PRO A 100 10.22 59.10 -21.71
C PRO A 100 9.28 57.99 -21.23
N ASP A 101 7.98 58.13 -21.46
CA ASP A 101 6.98 57.11 -21.10
C ASP A 101 7.15 55.78 -21.85
N VAL A 102 7.61 55.82 -23.11
CA VAL A 102 7.82 54.61 -23.93
C VAL A 102 9.06 53.86 -23.47
N VAL A 103 10.15 54.59 -23.19
CA VAL A 103 11.38 54.02 -22.65
C VAL A 103 11.12 53.39 -21.29
N LYS A 104 10.41 54.11 -20.41
CA LYS A 104 10.03 53.61 -19.07
C LYS A 104 9.22 52.32 -19.14
N ARG A 105 8.22 52.22 -20.03
CA ARG A 105 7.43 50.98 -20.20
C ARG A 105 8.28 49.81 -20.72
N PHE A 106 9.28 50.09 -21.56
CA PHE A 106 10.20 49.06 -22.03
C PHE A 106 11.10 48.55 -20.90
N GLU A 107 11.65 49.45 -20.10
CA GLU A 107 12.44 49.08 -18.91
C GLU A 107 11.62 48.27 -17.89
N GLU A 108 10.38 48.68 -17.61
CA GLU A 108 9.45 47.95 -16.75
C GLU A 108 9.15 46.54 -17.30
N MET A 109 8.99 46.40 -18.61
CA MET A 109 8.78 45.10 -19.26
C MET A 109 10.02 44.20 -19.13
N VAL A 110 11.22 44.74 -19.34
CA VAL A 110 12.48 43.99 -19.17
C VAL A 110 12.63 43.56 -17.71
N ALA A 111 12.35 44.44 -16.75
CA ALA A 111 12.39 44.10 -15.33
C ALA A 111 11.38 43.01 -14.98
N GLN A 112 10.15 43.07 -15.50
CA GLN A 112 9.13 42.05 -15.30
C GLN A 112 9.52 40.69 -15.92
N ALA A 113 10.15 40.70 -17.10
CA ALA A 113 10.64 39.50 -17.75
C ALA A 113 11.76 38.83 -16.92
N GLN A 114 12.70 39.62 -16.41
CA GLN A 114 13.77 39.14 -15.53
C GLN A 114 13.21 38.59 -14.21
N GLN A 115 12.24 39.28 -13.60
CA GLN A 115 11.56 38.81 -12.40
C GLN A 115 10.83 37.49 -12.65
N SER A 116 10.11 37.39 -13.76
CA SER A 116 9.38 36.17 -14.14
C SER A 116 10.33 34.99 -14.38
N ALA A 117 11.47 35.23 -15.04
CA ALA A 117 12.51 34.22 -15.23
C ALA A 117 13.13 33.77 -13.89
N GLY A 118 13.40 34.71 -12.98
CA GLY A 118 13.88 34.41 -11.63
C GLY A 118 12.88 33.57 -10.82
N ALA A 119 11.59 33.91 -10.87
CA ALA A 119 10.54 33.14 -10.24
C ALA A 119 10.41 31.72 -10.84
N ALA A 120 10.51 31.59 -12.16
CA ALA A 120 10.51 30.29 -12.84
C ALA A 120 11.70 29.42 -12.43
N ALA A 121 12.90 30.00 -12.32
CA ALA A 121 14.09 29.30 -11.83
C ALA A 121 13.91 28.85 -10.37
N GLY A 122 13.37 29.71 -9.51
CA GLY A 122 13.04 29.36 -8.12
C GLY A 122 12.03 28.22 -8.02
N ASN A 123 10.96 28.28 -8.82
CA ASN A 123 9.94 27.23 -8.88
C ASN A 123 10.50 25.90 -9.39
N ALA A 124 11.40 25.92 -10.38
CA ALA A 124 12.08 24.72 -10.87
C ALA A 124 12.96 24.09 -9.78
N GLN A 125 13.68 24.90 -9.01
CA GLN A 125 14.48 24.43 -7.89
C GLN A 125 13.61 23.84 -6.77
N GLN A 126 12.49 24.48 -6.43
CA GLN A 126 11.55 23.95 -5.45
C GLN A 126 10.95 22.62 -5.93
N THR A 127 10.54 22.54 -7.19
CA THR A 127 10.02 21.30 -7.78
C THR A 127 11.04 20.16 -7.70
N ALA A 128 12.32 20.44 -7.95
CA ALA A 128 13.38 19.44 -7.80
C ALA A 128 13.52 18.93 -6.35
N GLN A 129 13.37 19.82 -5.36
CA GLN A 129 13.37 19.44 -3.94
C GLN A 129 12.14 18.60 -3.59
N ASP A 130 10.97 18.98 -4.08
CA ASP A 130 9.72 18.25 -3.83
C ASP A 130 9.75 16.84 -4.44
N VAL A 131 10.32 16.70 -5.65
CA VAL A 131 10.54 15.39 -6.29
C VAL A 131 11.51 14.53 -5.47
N ALA A 132 12.60 15.12 -4.96
CA ALA A 132 13.55 14.42 -4.12
C ALA A 132 12.89 13.96 -2.80
N ALA A 133 12.09 14.82 -2.17
CA ALA A 133 11.32 14.48 -0.97
C ALA A 133 10.32 13.35 -1.24
N ALA A 134 9.56 13.42 -2.33
CA ALA A 134 8.63 12.36 -2.76
C ALA A 134 9.35 11.02 -2.97
N ALA A 135 10.51 11.03 -3.62
CA ALA A 135 11.34 9.84 -3.79
C ALA A 135 11.89 9.31 -2.44
N GLY A 136 12.14 10.19 -1.48
CA GLY A 136 12.49 9.83 -0.10
C GLY A 136 11.35 9.11 0.61
N TYR A 137 10.13 9.67 0.54
CA TYR A 137 8.94 9.05 1.12
C TYR A 137 8.62 7.68 0.50
N ALA A 138 8.77 7.54 -0.82
CA ALA A 138 8.57 6.25 -1.49
C ALA A 138 9.57 5.18 -0.99
N ARG A 139 10.85 5.54 -0.81
CA ARG A 139 11.85 4.62 -0.24
C ARG A 139 11.55 4.26 1.22
N ALA A 140 11.13 5.24 2.02
CA ALA A 140 10.74 5.00 3.41
C ALA A 140 9.52 4.07 3.50
N ALA A 141 8.55 4.21 2.61
CA ALA A 141 7.40 3.32 2.53
C ALA A 141 7.79 1.89 2.15
N GLU A 142 8.67 1.71 1.16
CA GLU A 142 9.18 0.38 0.79
C GLU A 142 9.98 -0.25 1.95
N GLN A 143 10.80 0.52 2.64
CA GLN A 143 11.52 0.03 3.83
C GLN A 143 10.55 -0.37 4.94
N ALA A 144 9.54 0.44 5.24
CA ALA A 144 8.53 0.13 6.25
C ALA A 144 7.76 -1.16 5.90
N LYS A 145 7.43 -1.35 4.62
CA LYS A 145 6.84 -2.60 4.13
C LYS A 145 7.76 -3.80 4.37
N ASN A 146 9.04 -3.69 4.01
CA ASN A 146 10.02 -4.76 4.24
C ASN A 146 10.21 -5.06 5.73
N ASP A 147 10.21 -4.04 6.58
CA ASP A 147 10.29 -4.18 8.04
C ASP A 147 9.05 -4.89 8.60
N ILE A 148 7.85 -4.57 8.08
CA ILE A 148 6.61 -5.26 8.42
C ILE A 148 6.66 -6.72 7.97
N ASP A 149 7.11 -7.01 6.75
CA ASP A 149 7.22 -8.36 6.23
C ASP A 149 8.22 -9.20 7.07
N ALA A 150 9.34 -8.59 7.46
CA ALA A 150 10.31 -9.21 8.35
C ALA A 150 9.73 -9.47 9.76
N ALA A 151 9.03 -8.49 10.33
CA ALA A 151 8.35 -8.62 11.61
C ALA A 151 7.28 -9.71 11.57
N LEU A 152 6.42 -9.70 10.55
CA LEU A 152 5.38 -10.70 10.34
C LEU A 152 5.98 -12.10 10.17
N THR A 153 7.07 -12.23 9.41
CA THR A 153 7.80 -13.50 9.30
C THR A 153 8.34 -13.96 10.66
N GLY A 154 8.85 -13.05 11.48
CA GLY A 154 9.28 -13.33 12.86
C GLY A 154 8.12 -13.73 13.78
N THR A 155 6.96 -13.07 13.67
CA THR A 155 5.75 -13.41 14.43
C THR A 155 5.08 -14.70 13.93
N LEU A 156 5.17 -15.04 12.65
CA LEU A 156 4.70 -16.33 12.15
C LEU A 156 5.65 -17.47 12.53
N LYS A 157 6.96 -17.21 12.63
CA LYS A 157 7.86 -18.12 13.38
C LYS A 157 7.44 -18.22 14.85
N THR A 158 6.88 -17.17 15.44
CA THR A 158 6.25 -17.25 16.75
C THR A 158 4.97 -18.11 16.74
N ALA A 159 4.23 -18.23 15.63
CA ALA A 159 3.17 -19.23 15.51
C ALA A 159 3.71 -20.68 15.41
N ASN A 160 4.95 -20.89 14.95
CA ASN A 160 5.66 -22.16 15.14
C ASN A 160 5.93 -22.48 16.62
N HIS A 161 5.69 -21.55 17.57
CA HIS A 161 5.87 -21.82 19.00
C HIS A 161 4.98 -22.94 19.52
N LEU A 162 3.91 -23.36 18.84
CA LEU A 162 3.21 -24.59 19.24
C LEU A 162 4.09 -25.84 19.06
N SER A 163 4.83 -25.91 17.94
CA SER A 163 5.83 -26.94 17.70
C SER A 163 7.05 -26.76 18.61
N GLU A 164 7.45 -25.51 18.90
CA GLU A 164 8.53 -25.25 19.86
C GLU A 164 8.13 -25.57 21.30
N ILE A 165 6.87 -25.34 21.71
CA ILE A 165 6.34 -25.75 23.03
C ILE A 165 6.31 -27.28 23.11
N ALA A 166 5.94 -27.95 22.02
CA ALA A 166 6.00 -29.42 21.95
C ALA A 166 7.46 -29.90 22.11
N ALA A 167 8.42 -29.27 21.42
CA ALA A 167 9.84 -29.61 21.47
C ALA A 167 10.55 -29.17 22.77
N ALA A 168 10.10 -28.10 23.43
CA ALA A 168 10.67 -27.53 24.65
C ALA A 168 10.36 -28.37 25.90
N GLY A 169 9.57 -29.43 25.74
CA GLY A 169 9.31 -30.44 26.77
C GLY A 169 8.21 -30.07 27.76
N GLU A 170 8.00 -30.97 28.72
CA GLU A 170 6.80 -31.00 29.57
C GLU A 170 6.56 -29.70 30.36
N LYS A 171 7.61 -29.00 30.80
CA LYS A 171 7.48 -27.74 31.56
C LYS A 171 6.90 -26.60 30.72
N ALA A 172 7.29 -26.51 29.45
CA ALA A 172 6.75 -25.49 28.54
C ALA A 172 5.29 -25.78 28.20
N GLN A 173 4.98 -27.06 27.94
CA GLN A 173 3.62 -27.52 27.70
C GLN A 173 2.72 -27.28 28.93
N GLN A 174 3.22 -27.50 30.15
CA GLN A 174 2.46 -27.23 31.37
C GLN A 174 2.14 -25.74 31.54
N LYS A 175 3.13 -24.85 31.38
CA LYS A 175 2.89 -23.40 31.43
C LYS A 175 1.88 -22.93 30.38
N SER A 176 1.94 -23.51 29.18
CA SER A 176 0.96 -23.23 28.12
C SER A 176 -0.46 -23.64 28.54
N ARG A 177 -0.63 -24.84 29.10
CA ARG A 177 -1.91 -25.31 29.66
C ARG A 177 -2.42 -24.40 30.78
N ASP A 178 -1.55 -24.01 31.71
CA ASP A 178 -1.90 -23.14 32.84
C ASP A 178 -2.42 -21.77 32.35
N ASN A 179 -1.76 -21.18 31.35
CA ASN A 179 -2.20 -19.91 30.74
C ASN A 179 -3.56 -20.02 30.03
N LEU A 180 -3.88 -21.20 29.47
CA LEU A 180 -5.16 -21.47 28.82
C LEU A 180 -6.25 -21.91 29.82
N GLY A 181 -5.93 -22.04 31.11
CA GLY A 181 -6.85 -22.53 32.12
C GLY A 181 -7.19 -24.02 32.00
N LEU A 182 -6.39 -24.79 31.25
CA LEU A 182 -6.59 -26.22 31.05
C LEU A 182 -6.12 -26.99 32.29
N LYS A 183 -6.98 -27.85 32.83
CA LYS A 183 -6.72 -28.66 34.03
C LYS A 183 -6.23 -30.06 33.67
N SER A 184 -6.03 -30.91 34.69
CA SER A 184 -5.48 -32.26 34.56
C SER A 184 -6.19 -33.16 33.54
N ALA A 185 -7.49 -32.98 33.31
CA ALA A 185 -8.22 -33.76 32.31
C ALA A 185 -7.66 -33.60 30.87
N ALA A 186 -7.04 -32.46 30.55
CA ALA A 186 -6.46 -32.19 29.23
C ALA A 186 -5.20 -33.01 28.93
N THR A 187 -4.66 -33.76 29.89
CA THR A 187 -3.49 -34.62 29.72
C THR A 187 -3.81 -36.11 29.87
N MET A 188 -5.09 -36.47 29.97
CA MET A 188 -5.53 -37.84 30.23
C MET A 188 -6.16 -38.42 28.97
N GLU A 189 -5.70 -39.62 28.59
CA GLU A 189 -6.33 -40.39 27.52
C GLU A 189 -7.70 -40.93 27.96
N ALA A 190 -8.62 -41.08 27.02
CA ALA A 190 -9.86 -41.81 27.28
C ALA A 190 -9.56 -43.30 27.54
N GLN A 191 -10.44 -43.96 28.30
CA GLN A 191 -10.46 -45.42 28.38
C GLN A 191 -10.57 -46.04 26.98
N SER A 192 -9.86 -47.14 26.72
CA SER A 192 -9.96 -47.85 25.43
C SER A 192 -11.30 -48.57 25.25
N ASP A 193 -11.91 -49.00 26.35
CA ASP A 193 -13.22 -49.63 26.44
C ASP A 193 -13.81 -49.48 27.85
N ILE A 194 -15.05 -49.94 28.05
CA ILE A 194 -15.78 -49.78 29.32
C ILE A 194 -15.22 -50.60 30.49
N TYR A 195 -14.28 -51.52 30.22
CA TYR A 195 -13.61 -52.38 31.19
C TYR A 195 -12.16 -51.94 31.49
N ASP A 196 -11.62 -50.95 30.79
CA ASP A 196 -10.27 -50.42 31.00
C ASP A 196 -10.12 -49.81 32.40
N ARG A 197 -9.32 -50.44 33.25
CA ARG A 197 -9.06 -49.99 34.63
C ARG A 197 -7.72 -49.26 34.79
N THR A 198 -7.09 -48.86 33.68
CA THR A 198 -5.81 -48.17 33.72
C THR A 198 -5.93 -46.85 34.49
N LYS A 199 -5.17 -46.72 35.59
CA LYS A 199 -5.15 -45.51 36.41
C LYS A 199 -4.73 -44.31 35.56
N GLY A 200 -5.46 -43.21 35.67
CA GLY A 200 -5.11 -41.95 34.99
C GLY A 200 -5.79 -41.74 33.64
N ARG A 201 -6.85 -42.48 33.31
CA ARG A 201 -7.67 -42.27 32.10
C ARG A 201 -9.03 -41.62 32.39
N LEU A 202 -9.60 -40.96 31.39
CA LEU A 202 -10.95 -40.39 31.41
C LEU A 202 -12.00 -41.49 31.19
N ALA A 203 -13.05 -41.46 32.00
CA ALA A 203 -14.13 -42.44 31.89
C ALA A 203 -14.94 -42.25 30.60
N ILE A 204 -15.29 -43.35 29.92
CA ILE A 204 -16.25 -43.33 28.81
C ILE A 204 -17.64 -43.79 29.29
N PRO A 205 -18.73 -43.41 28.60
CA PRO A 205 -20.07 -43.91 28.92
C PRO A 205 -20.12 -45.44 29.00
N GLY A 206 -20.83 -45.98 29.98
CA GLY A 206 -20.92 -47.43 30.27
C GLY A 206 -19.86 -47.94 31.24
N ALA A 207 -18.71 -47.27 31.38
CA ALA A 207 -17.70 -47.65 32.37
C ALA A 207 -18.19 -47.36 33.80
N PHE A 208 -17.91 -48.23 34.76
CA PHE A 208 -18.22 -48.03 36.19
C PHE A 208 -19.67 -47.62 36.54
N GLY A 209 -20.65 -47.87 35.67
CA GLY A 209 -22.03 -47.45 35.87
C GLY A 209 -22.33 -46.00 35.47
N PHE A 210 -21.43 -45.33 34.72
CA PHE A 210 -21.79 -44.13 33.98
C PHE A 210 -22.87 -44.49 32.96
N GLY A 211 -24.09 -44.01 33.17
CA GLY A 211 -25.25 -44.41 32.36
C GLY A 211 -25.03 -44.18 30.86
N CYS A 212 -25.34 -45.20 30.07
CA CYS A 212 -25.49 -45.10 28.61
C CYS A 212 -26.92 -45.53 28.24
N ALA A 213 -27.46 -44.95 27.17
CA ALA A 213 -28.73 -45.41 26.63
C ALA A 213 -28.47 -46.66 25.78
N PHE A 214 -29.17 -47.75 26.08
CA PHE A 214 -29.15 -48.94 25.24
C PHE A 214 -29.98 -48.70 23.97
N LEU A 215 -29.42 -49.07 22.83
CA LEU A 215 -30.09 -49.09 21.54
C LEU A 215 -30.70 -50.49 21.28
N PRO A 216 -31.67 -50.63 20.36
CA PRO A 216 -32.26 -51.93 20.02
C PRO A 216 -31.23 -53.00 19.64
N GLU A 217 -30.13 -52.60 19.01
CA GLU A 217 -28.98 -53.44 18.64
C GLU A 217 -28.14 -53.93 19.83
N ASP A 218 -28.20 -53.24 20.98
CA ASP A 218 -27.49 -53.65 22.21
C ASP A 218 -28.24 -54.74 22.98
N VAL A 219 -29.51 -55.01 22.62
CA VAL A 219 -30.36 -55.96 23.33
C VAL A 219 -29.92 -57.39 23.06
N ILE A 220 -29.42 -58.06 24.10
CA ILE A 220 -29.04 -59.47 24.03
C ILE A 220 -30.28 -60.34 24.24
N ARG A 221 -30.61 -61.17 23.26
CA ARG A 221 -31.80 -62.03 23.27
C ARG A 221 -31.44 -63.47 23.63
N PHE A 222 -32.25 -64.08 24.49
CA PHE A 222 -32.10 -65.48 24.89
C PHE A 222 -33.40 -66.23 24.62
N ASP A 223 -33.33 -67.27 23.79
CA ASP A 223 -34.49 -68.10 23.46
C ASP A 223 -34.76 -69.18 24.51
N THR A 224 -33.71 -69.66 25.18
CA THR A 224 -33.81 -70.68 26.22
C THR A 224 -33.06 -70.31 27.50
N LYS A 225 -33.46 -70.95 28.60
CA LYS A 225 -32.76 -70.83 29.89
C LYS A 225 -31.30 -71.31 29.81
N SER A 226 -31.03 -72.32 28.98
CA SER A 226 -29.68 -72.85 28.79
C SER A 226 -28.76 -71.83 28.11
N ASP A 227 -29.27 -71.09 27.11
CA ASP A 227 -28.50 -70.06 26.41
C ASP A 227 -28.13 -68.91 27.36
N PHE A 228 -29.11 -68.47 28.16
CA PHE A 228 -28.87 -67.46 29.19
C PHE A 228 -27.80 -67.92 30.19
N LEU A 229 -27.88 -69.15 30.71
CA LEU A 229 -26.89 -69.67 31.65
C LEU A 229 -25.49 -69.81 31.02
N ALA A 230 -25.40 -70.22 29.76
CA ALA A 230 -24.14 -70.31 29.02
C ALA A 230 -23.50 -68.92 28.81
N TRP A 231 -24.33 -67.90 28.55
CA TRP A 231 -23.89 -66.52 28.45
C TRP A 231 -23.46 -65.94 29.81
N VAL A 232 -24.26 -66.13 30.88
CA VAL A 232 -23.92 -65.71 32.25
C VAL A 232 -22.59 -66.31 32.73
N ARG A 233 -22.24 -67.51 32.26
CA ARG A 233 -20.93 -68.10 32.54
C ARG A 233 -19.80 -67.23 32.00
N ASN A 234 -19.93 -66.64 30.81
CA ASN A 234 -18.84 -65.94 30.12
C ASN A 234 -18.94 -64.40 30.14
N VAL A 235 -20.00 -63.84 30.73
CA VAL A 235 -20.25 -62.38 30.70
C VAL A 235 -19.31 -61.57 31.60
N LEU A 236 -18.90 -60.39 31.10
CA LEU A 236 -18.10 -59.40 31.81
C LEU A 236 -18.96 -58.54 32.76
N PRO A 237 -18.38 -57.83 33.74
CA PRO A 237 -19.14 -57.04 34.68
C PRO A 237 -19.52 -55.68 34.09
N VAL A 238 -20.80 -55.45 33.78
CA VAL A 238 -21.41 -54.17 33.41
C VAL A 238 -22.94 -54.30 33.47
N GLU A 239 -23.67 -53.28 33.02
CA GLU A 239 -25.10 -53.35 32.73
C GLU A 239 -25.34 -53.77 31.28
N TYR A 240 -26.32 -54.64 31.07
CA TYR A 240 -26.73 -55.14 29.76
C TYR A 240 -28.22 -54.92 29.57
N SER A 241 -28.65 -54.63 28.35
CA SER A 241 -30.06 -54.78 27.98
C SER A 241 -30.32 -56.21 27.54
N VAL A 242 -31.29 -56.88 28.15
CA VAL A 242 -31.59 -58.29 27.87
C VAL A 242 -33.07 -58.47 27.56
N ALA A 243 -33.37 -59.43 26.69
CA ALA A 243 -34.73 -59.82 26.35
C ALA A 243 -34.87 -61.33 26.16
N GLY A 244 -36.06 -61.88 26.36
CA GLY A 244 -36.37 -63.29 26.14
C GLY A 244 -37.87 -63.59 26.21
N PRO A 245 -38.29 -64.81 25.82
CA PRO A 245 -39.69 -65.20 25.85
C PRO A 245 -40.27 -65.19 27.28
N TYR A 246 -41.57 -64.91 27.37
CA TYR A 246 -42.30 -64.84 28.64
C TYR A 246 -42.20 -66.16 29.43
N GLY A 247 -41.84 -66.10 30.71
CA GLY A 247 -41.83 -67.25 31.62
C GLY A 247 -40.68 -68.24 31.44
N ILE A 248 -39.83 -68.09 30.41
CA ILE A 248 -38.76 -69.06 30.09
C ILE A 248 -37.53 -68.89 30.99
N ILE A 249 -37.06 -67.65 31.16
CA ILE A 249 -35.86 -67.37 31.99
C ILE A 249 -36.25 -67.25 33.46
N ILE A 250 -37.26 -66.42 33.74
CA ILE A 250 -37.85 -66.20 35.06
C ILE A 250 -39.34 -66.59 34.95
N PRO A 251 -39.84 -67.52 35.78
CA PRO A 251 -41.25 -67.90 35.77
C PRO A 251 -42.18 -66.68 35.94
N ASP A 252 -43.29 -66.70 35.21
CA ASP A 252 -44.36 -65.68 35.24
C ASP A 252 -43.91 -64.23 34.99
N THR A 253 -42.71 -64.04 34.43
CA THR A 253 -42.12 -62.72 34.17
C THR A 253 -41.81 -62.53 32.69
N ARG A 254 -42.13 -61.34 32.16
CA ARG A 254 -41.57 -60.88 30.88
C ARG A 254 -40.10 -60.56 31.11
N PHE A 255 -39.21 -61.40 30.57
CA PHE A 255 -37.77 -61.20 30.69
C PHE A 255 -37.30 -60.14 29.70
N GLU A 256 -37.55 -58.88 30.00
CA GLU A 256 -37.08 -57.73 29.22
C GLU A 256 -36.71 -56.58 30.17
N GLY A 257 -35.51 -56.03 30.03
CA GLY A 257 -35.03 -54.97 30.91
C GLY A 257 -33.51 -54.95 31.08
N GLY A 258 -33.05 -54.21 32.09
CA GLY A 258 -31.62 -54.07 32.40
C GLY A 258 -31.12 -55.19 33.29
N LEU A 259 -29.95 -55.73 33.01
CA LEU A 259 -29.27 -56.76 33.80
C LEU A 259 -27.91 -56.25 34.25
N SER A 260 -27.77 -55.98 35.54
CA SER A 260 -26.50 -55.59 36.16
C SER A 260 -25.72 -56.83 36.58
N ILE A 261 -24.52 -56.98 36.01
CA ILE A 261 -23.57 -58.04 36.34
C ILE A 261 -22.44 -57.44 37.16
N ARG A 262 -22.19 -58.02 38.34
CA ARG A 262 -21.01 -57.70 39.16
C ARG A 262 -20.22 -58.95 39.47
N TRP A 263 -18.91 -58.90 39.30
CA TRP A 263 -18.03 -59.94 39.83
C TRP A 263 -17.83 -59.69 41.32
N THR A 264 -18.08 -60.70 42.14
CA THR A 264 -18.09 -60.56 43.61
C THR A 264 -16.80 -60.99 44.28
N ASP A 265 -15.88 -61.60 43.53
CA ASP A 265 -14.58 -62.05 44.00
C ASP A 265 -13.46 -61.10 43.57
N ALA A 266 -12.44 -60.94 44.40
CA ALA A 266 -11.22 -60.21 44.07
C ALA A 266 -10.12 -61.22 43.70
N ARG A 267 -10.22 -61.83 42.52
CA ARG A 267 -9.19 -62.75 41.99
C ARG A 267 -8.32 -62.04 40.96
N PRO A 268 -7.13 -61.53 41.30
CA PRO A 268 -6.27 -60.85 40.33
C PRO A 268 -5.66 -61.82 39.31
N GLU A 269 -5.63 -63.12 39.60
CA GLU A 269 -4.88 -64.14 38.85
C GLU A 269 -5.61 -64.66 37.61
N THR A 270 -6.92 -64.43 37.48
CA THR A 270 -7.70 -64.87 36.32
C THR A 270 -8.66 -63.77 35.86
N THR A 271 -8.49 -63.33 34.61
CA THR A 271 -9.40 -62.41 33.92
C THR A 271 -10.51 -63.15 33.16
N GLU A 272 -10.46 -64.49 33.15
CA GLU A 272 -11.45 -65.34 32.48
C GLU A 272 -12.81 -65.31 33.18
N PRO A 273 -13.89 -64.82 32.51
CA PRO A 273 -15.20 -64.65 33.13
C PRO A 273 -15.82 -65.94 33.69
N ARG A 274 -15.52 -67.10 33.08
CA ARG A 274 -16.07 -68.41 33.43
C ARG A 274 -15.73 -68.87 34.85
N TYR A 275 -14.64 -68.38 35.41
CA TYR A 275 -14.16 -68.79 36.75
C TYR A 275 -14.51 -67.79 37.85
N ARG A 276 -15.33 -66.77 37.52
CA ARG A 276 -15.69 -65.69 38.43
C ARG A 276 -17.08 -65.90 39.02
N ALA A 277 -17.18 -65.71 40.33
CA ALA A 277 -18.47 -65.60 41.00
C ALA A 277 -19.16 -64.30 40.58
N LYS A 278 -20.43 -64.37 40.18
CA LYS A 278 -21.18 -63.21 39.68
C LYS A 278 -22.45 -63.00 40.49
N SER A 279 -22.72 -61.74 40.79
CA SER A 279 -24.00 -61.24 41.27
C SER A 279 -24.76 -60.70 40.06
N LEU A 280 -25.99 -61.14 39.88
CA LEU A 280 -26.87 -60.70 38.81
C LEU A 280 -28.09 -60.01 39.44
N THR A 281 -28.33 -58.77 39.04
CA THR A 281 -29.55 -58.05 39.40
C THR A 281 -30.28 -57.64 38.13
N PHE A 282 -31.45 -58.20 37.91
CA PHE A 282 -32.32 -57.88 36.78
C PHE A 282 -33.36 -56.85 37.19
N TYR A 283 -33.52 -55.81 36.38
CA TYR A 283 -34.49 -54.74 36.49
C TYR A 283 -35.45 -54.82 35.30
N GLY A 284 -36.61 -55.44 35.49
CA GLY A 284 -37.59 -55.63 34.42
C GLY A 284 -38.29 -54.33 34.04
N ILE A 285 -38.62 -54.16 32.76
CA ILE A 285 -39.35 -52.98 32.24
C ILE A 285 -40.72 -52.78 32.90
N ASN A 286 -41.32 -53.83 33.44
CA ASN A 286 -42.61 -53.79 34.13
C ASN A 286 -42.48 -53.58 35.65
N GLY A 287 -41.27 -53.26 36.15
CA GLY A 287 -40.99 -53.01 37.56
C GLY A 287 -40.45 -54.15 38.42
N PRO A 288 -40.51 -55.47 38.08
CA PRO A 288 -40.00 -56.48 38.99
C PRO A 288 -38.46 -56.48 39.01
N ILE A 289 -37.88 -56.65 40.19
CA ILE A 289 -36.44 -56.74 40.41
C ILE A 289 -36.10 -58.11 40.94
N TYR A 290 -35.18 -58.81 40.26
CA TYR A 290 -34.72 -60.13 40.67
C TYR A 290 -33.23 -60.10 40.93
N HIS A 291 -32.81 -60.80 41.98
CA HIS A 291 -31.40 -60.93 42.32
C HIS A 291 -31.01 -62.40 42.46
N THR A 292 -29.88 -62.78 41.91
CA THR A 292 -29.32 -64.12 42.03
C THR A 292 -27.80 -64.12 41.96
N ARG A 293 -27.18 -65.25 42.29
CA ARG A 293 -25.74 -65.46 42.23
C ARG A 293 -25.39 -66.64 41.34
N TYR A 294 -24.38 -66.45 40.50
CA TYR A 294 -23.72 -67.50 39.76
C TYR A 294 -22.42 -67.90 40.47
N CYS A 295 -22.29 -69.17 40.82
CA CYS A 295 -21.09 -69.75 41.40
C CYS A 295 -20.53 -70.83 40.45
N TYR A 296 -19.24 -70.74 40.14
CA TYR A 296 -18.54 -71.70 39.28
C TYR A 296 -18.17 -73.03 40.00
N TRP A 297 -18.23 -73.06 41.34
CA TRP A 297 -17.96 -74.24 42.16
C TRP A 297 -19.24 -75.02 42.52
N PRO A 298 -19.20 -76.36 42.62
CA PRO A 298 -20.23 -77.09 43.34
C PRO A 298 -20.18 -76.64 44.80
N ILE A 299 -21.27 -76.05 45.28
CA ILE A 299 -21.43 -75.63 46.68
C ILE A 299 -21.50 -76.91 47.53
N SER A 300 -20.36 -77.42 47.98
CA SER A 300 -20.33 -78.26 49.16
C SER A 300 -20.36 -77.35 50.38
N ARG A 301 -21.57 -77.14 50.90
CA ARG A 301 -21.93 -76.47 52.18
C ARG A 301 -21.61 -74.97 52.28
N LEU A 302 -22.67 -74.20 52.53
CA LEU A 302 -22.77 -73.26 53.65
C LEU A 302 -24.27 -73.03 53.89
N THR A 303 -24.83 -73.81 54.79
CA THR A 303 -26.02 -73.45 55.57
C THR A 303 -25.67 -72.25 56.44
N GLY A 304 -26.50 -71.23 56.42
CA GLY A 304 -26.47 -70.04 57.28
C GLY A 304 -27.65 -69.18 56.96
#